data_AF-A0AA41SE74-F1
#
_entry.id   AF-A0AA41SE74-F1
#
_cell.length_a   1.000
_cell.length_b   1.000
_cell.length_c   1.000
_cell.angle_alpha   90.00
_cell.angle_beta   90.00
_cell.angle_gamma   90.00
#
_symmetry.space_group_name_H-M   'P 1'
#
loop_
_entity.id
_entity.type
_entity.pdbx_description
1 polymer ?
#
loop_
_entity_poly.entity_id
_entity_poly.type
_entity_poly.pdbx_seq_one_letter_code
_entity_poly.pdbx_strand_id
1 'polypeptide(L)'
;MANKIHIFKKSAIEAGTPENYYLNPSDNLMKIASEWRVIEHEDFLTLTINHHGFGNLIFITFPENSFNIEVKVENKETGAARFDHQDGMKKFSIEMNPKFLESRIQRDESVRLAAPTQRFFITKLKK
;
A
#
# COMPACT_ATOMS: atom_id res chain seq x y z
N MET A 1 -5.10 -19.23 -1.56
CA MET A 1 -5.00 -18.11 -2.52
C MET A 1 -3.79 -17.26 -2.13
N ALA A 2 -2.64 -17.49 -2.77
CA ALA A 2 -1.34 -16.92 -2.42
C ALA A 2 -1.03 -15.68 -3.29
N ASN A 3 -1.79 -14.59 -3.13
CA ASN A 3 -1.86 -13.55 -4.17
C ASN A 3 -1.37 -12.16 -3.74
N LYS A 4 -0.44 -12.06 -2.79
CA LYS A 4 0.05 -10.75 -2.33
C LYS A 4 1.57 -10.62 -2.24
N ILE A 5 2.29 -11.66 -1.82
CA ILE A 5 3.72 -11.50 -1.46
C ILE A 5 4.67 -11.65 -2.68
N HIS A 6 4.26 -12.32 -3.76
CA HIS A 6 5.17 -12.65 -4.87
C HIS A 6 5.57 -11.43 -5.73
N ILE A 7 4.74 -10.37 -5.79
CA ILE A 7 4.99 -9.19 -6.64
C ILE A 7 6.15 -8.32 -6.12
N PHE A 8 6.47 -8.36 -4.82
CA PHE A 8 7.28 -7.33 -4.17
C PHE A 8 8.78 -7.61 -4.06
N LYS A 9 9.19 -8.87 -3.91
CA LYS A 9 10.59 -9.26 -3.68
C LYS A 9 10.95 -10.61 -4.30
N LYS A 10 10.01 -11.55 -4.32
CA LYS A 10 10.29 -12.93 -4.73
C LYS A 10 10.61 -13.05 -6.21
N SER A 11 9.86 -12.39 -7.09
CA SER A 11 10.19 -12.35 -8.53
C SER A 11 11.57 -11.74 -8.80
N ALA A 12 11.94 -10.69 -8.07
CA ALA A 12 13.25 -10.02 -8.20
C ALA A 12 14.40 -10.88 -7.66
N ILE A 13 14.20 -11.57 -6.53
CA ILE A 13 15.18 -12.48 -5.91
C ILE A 13 15.31 -13.79 -6.69
N GLU A 14 14.20 -14.40 -7.13
CA GLU A 14 14.20 -15.60 -8.00
C GLU A 14 14.83 -15.31 -9.37
N ALA A 15 14.70 -14.08 -9.89
CA ALA A 15 15.38 -13.61 -11.09
C ALA A 15 16.83 -13.12 -10.84
N GLY A 16 17.38 -13.29 -9.63
CA GLY A 16 18.77 -12.93 -9.29
C GLY A 16 19.06 -11.42 -9.27
N THR A 17 18.05 -10.57 -9.27
CA THR A 17 18.18 -9.11 -9.34
C THR A 17 17.33 -8.41 -8.25
N PRO A 18 17.80 -8.40 -6.98
CA PRO A 18 17.04 -7.86 -5.85
C PRO A 18 16.69 -6.36 -5.95
N GLU A 19 17.36 -5.62 -6.84
CA GLU A 19 17.09 -4.20 -7.13
C GLU A 19 15.92 -3.97 -8.09
N ASN A 20 15.37 -5.03 -8.70
CA ASN A 20 14.32 -4.94 -9.72
C ASN A 20 12.92 -5.22 -9.15
N TYR A 21 12.55 -4.54 -8.07
CA TYR A 21 11.20 -4.58 -7.50
C TYR A 21 10.33 -3.47 -8.09
N TYR A 22 9.01 -3.66 -8.17
CA TYR A 22 8.07 -2.55 -8.45
C TYR A 22 7.78 -1.73 -7.19
N LEU A 23 7.45 -2.43 -6.09
CA LEU A 23 6.97 -1.83 -4.85
C LEU A 23 7.67 -2.51 -3.65
N ASN A 24 8.03 -1.73 -2.64
CA ASN A 24 8.70 -2.17 -1.41
C ASN A 24 7.86 -1.72 -0.18
N PRO A 25 6.98 -2.58 0.35
CA PRO A 25 6.14 -2.25 1.51
C PRO A 25 6.95 -2.24 2.81
N SER A 26 6.63 -1.32 3.73
CA SER A 26 7.25 -1.28 5.06
C SER A 26 6.85 -2.47 5.93
N ASP A 27 7.65 -2.78 6.94
CA ASP A 27 7.37 -3.88 7.87
C ASP A 27 6.02 -3.74 8.57
N ASN A 28 5.64 -2.51 8.94
CA ASN A 28 4.32 -2.24 9.52
C ASN A 28 3.19 -2.55 8.55
N LEU A 29 3.36 -2.22 7.26
CA LEU A 29 2.36 -2.52 6.24
C LEU A 29 2.28 -4.03 5.98
N MET A 30 3.41 -4.73 6.06
CA MET A 30 3.46 -6.19 5.94
C MET A 30 2.75 -6.91 7.09
N LYS A 31 2.76 -6.36 8.31
CA LYS A 31 2.00 -6.90 9.46
C LYS A 31 0.48 -6.91 9.23
N ILE A 32 -0.02 -6.02 8.37
CA ILE A 32 -1.45 -5.90 8.02
C ILE A 32 -1.72 -6.29 6.56
N ALA A 33 -0.98 -7.27 6.03
CA ALA A 33 -1.10 -7.73 4.63
C ALA A 33 -2.51 -8.17 4.19
N SER A 34 -3.43 -8.51 5.11
CA SER A 34 -4.83 -8.77 4.79
C SER A 34 -5.59 -7.51 4.33
N GLU A 35 -5.15 -6.33 4.76
CA GLU A 35 -5.88 -5.06 4.66
C GLU A 35 -5.46 -4.22 3.46
N TRP A 36 -4.51 -4.68 2.66
CA TRP A 36 -4.15 -4.07 1.40
C TRP A 36 -3.83 -5.12 0.34
N ARG A 37 -3.88 -4.76 -0.93
CA ARG A 37 -3.49 -5.63 -2.05
C ARG A 37 -3.04 -4.80 -3.24
N VAL A 38 -2.20 -5.40 -4.06
CA VAL A 38 -1.81 -4.86 -5.37
C VAL A 38 -2.19 -5.85 -6.45
N ILE A 39 -2.76 -5.35 -7.55
CA ILE A 39 -3.03 -6.10 -8.77
C ILE A 39 -2.22 -5.46 -9.89
N GLU A 40 -1.48 -6.27 -10.63
CA GLU A 40 -0.71 -5.82 -11.78
C GLU A 40 -1.55 -5.89 -13.06
N HIS A 41 -1.54 -4.81 -13.83
CA HIS A 41 -2.10 -4.72 -15.18
C HIS A 41 -0.97 -4.40 -16.18
N GLU A 42 -1.26 -4.42 -17.48
CA GLU A 42 -0.28 -4.16 -18.53
C GLU A 42 0.41 -2.80 -18.34
N ASP A 43 -0.38 -1.73 -18.20
CA ASP A 43 0.13 -0.35 -18.14
C ASP A 43 0.21 0.24 -16.72
N PHE A 44 -0.40 -0.39 -15.72
CA PHE A 44 -0.52 0.18 -14.38
C PHE A 44 -0.63 -0.88 -13.28
N LEU A 45 -0.45 -0.46 -12.04
CA LEU A 45 -0.76 -1.23 -10.83
C LEU A 45 -2.01 -0.67 -10.17
N THR A 46 -2.88 -1.55 -9.69
CA THR A 46 -4.02 -1.19 -8.85
C THR A 46 -3.68 -1.49 -7.40
N LEU A 47 -3.46 -0.45 -6.60
CA LEU A 47 -3.32 -0.55 -5.14
C LEU A 47 -4.70 -0.39 -4.49
N THR A 48 -5.10 -1.33 -3.65
CA THR A 48 -6.33 -1.25 -2.85
C THR A 48 -5.99 -1.33 -1.37
N ILE A 49 -6.51 -0.41 -0.57
CA ILE A 49 -6.34 -0.40 0.88
C ILE A 49 -7.71 -0.40 1.58
N ASN A 50 -7.82 -1.12 2.69
CA ASN A 50 -8.98 -1.14 3.57
C ASN A 50 -8.66 -0.36 4.85
N HIS A 51 -9.25 0.83 4.99
CA HIS A 51 -9.01 1.79 6.06
C HIS A 51 -9.23 1.21 7.46
N HIS A 52 -10.19 0.28 7.61
CA HIS A 52 -10.43 -0.40 8.89
C HIS A 52 -9.20 -1.17 9.41
N GLY A 53 -8.32 -1.60 8.51
CA GLY A 53 -7.08 -2.27 8.86
C GLY A 53 -5.98 -1.37 9.43
N PHE A 54 -6.08 -0.07 9.18
CA PHE A 54 -5.06 0.91 9.55
C PHE A 54 -5.42 1.70 10.82
N GLY A 55 -6.72 1.95 11.05
CA GLY A 55 -7.22 2.68 12.21
C GLY A 55 -8.17 3.81 11.83
N ASN A 56 -8.53 4.65 12.81
CA ASN A 56 -9.41 5.79 12.59
C ASN A 56 -8.65 7.01 12.06
N LEU A 57 -9.21 7.69 11.07
CA LEU A 57 -8.66 8.92 10.47
C LEU A 57 -7.21 8.76 9.99
N ILE A 58 -7.08 8.21 8.78
CA ILE A 58 -5.80 8.09 8.09
C ILE A 58 -5.55 9.29 7.17
N PHE A 59 -4.29 9.70 7.08
CA PHE A 59 -3.81 10.67 6.11
C PHE A 59 -2.91 9.97 5.10
N ILE A 60 -3.16 10.18 3.81
CA ILE A 60 -2.41 9.54 2.73
C ILE A 60 -1.62 10.60 1.98
N THR A 61 -0.31 10.40 1.82
CA THR A 61 0.58 11.29 1.09
C THR A 61 1.41 10.55 0.06
N PHE A 62 1.86 11.29 -0.96
CA PHE A 62 2.60 10.77 -2.09
C PHE A 62 3.91 11.54 -2.33
N PRO A 63 4.89 11.49 -1.43
CA PRO A 63 6.15 12.20 -1.65
C PRO A 63 7.00 11.43 -2.69
N GLU A 64 7.47 12.14 -3.73
CA GLU A 64 8.34 11.72 -4.85
C GLU A 64 8.19 10.30 -5.39
N ASN A 65 8.45 9.25 -4.61
CA ASN A 65 8.33 7.85 -5.00
C ASN A 65 7.78 6.95 -3.88
N SER A 66 6.98 7.48 -2.96
CA SER A 66 6.35 6.65 -1.93
C SER A 66 4.87 6.91 -1.79
N PHE A 67 4.18 5.88 -1.34
CA PHE A 67 2.81 5.94 -0.87
C PHE A 67 2.85 5.81 0.64
N ASN A 68 2.50 6.86 1.37
CA ASN A 68 2.55 6.88 2.83
C ASN A 68 1.14 6.95 3.40
N ILE A 69 0.89 6.17 4.45
CA ILE A 69 -0.32 6.24 5.28
C ILE A 69 0.11 6.55 6.70
N GLU A 70 -0.44 7.62 7.26
CA GLU A 70 -0.24 8.00 8.65
C GLU A 70 -1.57 8.04 9.41
N VAL A 71 -1.61 7.43 10.59
CA VAL A 71 -2.79 7.40 11.47
C VAL A 71 -2.71 8.60 12.42
N LYS A 72 -3.67 9.55 12.32
CA LYS A 72 -3.65 10.78 13.13
C LYS A 72 -4.28 10.63 14.51
N VAL A 73 -5.31 9.80 14.66
CA VAL A 73 -6.05 9.66 15.92
C VAL A 73 -6.02 8.19 16.35
N GLU A 74 -5.22 7.90 17.38
CA GLU A 74 -5.39 6.67 18.16
C GLU A 74 -6.71 6.77 18.92
N ASN A 75 -7.76 6.15 18.41
CA ASN A 75 -9.02 6.14 19.14
C ASN A 75 -8.95 5.08 20.25
N LYS A 76 -8.43 5.49 21.42
CA LYS A 76 -8.36 4.66 22.64
C LYS A 76 -9.74 4.27 23.18
N GLU A 77 -10.82 4.97 22.79
CA GLU A 77 -12.17 4.78 23.34
C GLU A 77 -13.01 3.75 22.57
N THR A 78 -12.71 3.47 21.30
CA THR A 78 -13.52 2.55 20.46
C THR A 78 -12.85 1.21 20.18
N GLY A 79 -11.60 1.00 20.61
CA GLY A 79 -10.83 -0.20 20.25
C GLY A 79 -10.61 -0.35 18.73
N ALA A 80 -10.70 0.76 17.97
CA ALA A 80 -10.78 0.75 16.51
C ALA A 80 -9.44 0.50 15.79
N ALA A 81 -8.37 0.27 16.54
CA ALA A 81 -7.23 -0.45 15.99
C ALA A 81 -7.60 -1.93 16.04
N ARG A 82 -7.99 -2.52 14.91
CA ARG A 82 -8.31 -3.96 14.81
C ARG A 82 -7.21 -4.86 15.40
N PHE A 83 -6.01 -4.30 15.51
CA PHE A 83 -4.89 -4.78 16.29
C PHE A 83 -4.69 -3.76 17.42
N ASP A 84 -5.11 -4.05 18.67
CA ASP A 84 -4.72 -3.26 19.85
C ASP A 84 -3.25 -2.87 19.68
N HIS A 85 -2.97 -1.62 19.28
CA HIS A 85 -1.65 -1.24 18.78
C HIS A 85 -0.68 -1.30 19.96
N GLN A 86 -0.15 -2.49 20.27
CA GLN A 86 0.82 -2.74 21.32
C GLN A 86 2.16 -2.04 21.03
N ASP A 87 2.28 -1.44 19.86
CA ASP A 87 3.33 -0.52 19.49
C ASP A 87 2.75 0.48 18.50
N GLY A 88 3.20 1.74 18.57
CA GLY A 88 2.81 2.86 17.70
C GLY A 88 2.98 2.65 16.19
N MET A 89 2.23 1.70 15.61
CA MET A 89 2.06 1.44 14.18
C MET A 89 1.19 2.53 13.55
N LYS A 90 1.70 3.75 13.59
CA LYS A 90 1.05 4.94 13.03
C LYS A 90 1.47 5.23 11.61
N LYS A 91 2.57 4.62 11.15
CA LYS A 91 3.19 4.91 9.86
C LYS A 91 3.34 3.64 9.04
N PHE A 92 2.79 3.69 7.84
CA PHE A 92 2.86 2.65 6.83
C PHE A 92 3.34 3.29 5.53
N SER A 93 4.14 2.56 4.75
CA SER A 93 4.62 3.08 3.49
C SER A 93 4.81 1.98 2.46
N ILE A 94 4.74 2.38 1.20
CA ILE A 94 5.20 1.60 0.05
C ILE A 94 6.15 2.50 -0.71
N GLU A 95 7.41 2.09 -0.79
CA GLU A 95 8.38 2.72 -1.69
C GLU A 95 8.18 2.16 -3.10
N MET A 96 8.13 3.04 -4.09
CA MET A 96 7.95 2.71 -5.50
C MET A 96 9.30 2.81 -6.20
N ASN A 97 9.60 1.85 -7.05
CA ASN A 97 10.85 1.88 -7.79
C ASN A 97 10.73 2.78 -9.03
N PRO A 98 11.47 3.92 -9.08
CA PRO A 98 11.39 4.84 -10.20
C PRO A 98 11.96 4.27 -11.51
N LYS A 99 12.63 3.10 -11.48
CA LYS A 99 13.03 2.40 -12.71
C LYS A 99 11.85 1.81 -13.47
N PHE A 100 10.72 1.58 -12.80
CA PHE A 100 9.57 0.86 -13.38
C PHE A 100 8.25 1.63 -13.27
N LEU A 101 8.12 2.55 -12.32
CA LEU A 101 6.87 3.22 -12.01
C LEU A 101 7.03 4.73 -12.15
N GLU A 102 5.99 5.38 -12.67
CA GLU A 102 5.86 6.82 -12.58
C GLU A 102 5.44 7.22 -11.16
N SER A 103 5.84 8.41 -10.72
CA SER A 103 5.36 9.01 -9.47
C SER A 103 3.88 9.41 -9.51
N ARG A 104 3.21 9.26 -10.67
CA ARG A 104 1.79 9.58 -10.85
C ARG A 104 0.91 8.52 -10.22
N ILE A 105 0.31 8.89 -9.09
CA ILE A 105 -0.72 8.10 -8.40
C ILE A 105 -2.07 8.78 -8.59
N GLN A 106 -3.05 8.04 -9.11
CA GLN A 106 -4.42 8.53 -9.29
C GLN A 106 -5.36 7.79 -8.35
N ARG A 107 -6.22 8.53 -7.64
CA ARG A 107 -7.28 7.91 -6.82
C ARG A 107 -8.42 7.48 -7.75
N ASP A 108 -8.91 6.25 -7.57
CA ASP A 108 -10.13 5.79 -8.24
C ASP A 108 -11.36 6.38 -7.53
N GLU A 109 -11.97 7.40 -8.13
CA GLU A 109 -13.17 8.06 -7.60
C GLU A 109 -14.45 7.22 -7.76
N SER A 110 -14.42 6.17 -8.58
CA SER A 110 -15.57 5.29 -8.81
C SER A 110 -15.85 4.35 -7.63
N VAL A 111 -14.85 4.13 -6.77
CA VAL A 111 -15.01 3.39 -5.51
C VAL A 111 -15.80 4.28 -4.55
N ARG A 112 -17.14 4.10 -4.56
CA ARG A 112 -18.07 4.85 -3.72
C ARG A 112 -17.60 4.86 -2.26
N LEU A 113 -17.61 6.06 -1.67
CA LEU A 113 -17.30 6.42 -0.28
C LEU A 113 -18.05 5.61 0.81
N ALA A 114 -18.92 4.66 0.45
CA ALA A 114 -19.67 3.82 1.37
C ALA A 114 -18.89 2.58 1.86
N ALA A 115 -17.83 2.17 1.15
CA ALA A 115 -16.93 1.11 1.62
C ALA A 115 -15.70 1.73 2.29
N PRO A 116 -15.15 1.13 3.36
CA PRO A 116 -13.90 1.58 3.99
C PRO A 116 -12.67 1.34 3.11
N THR A 117 -12.84 1.22 1.79
CA THR A 117 -11.81 0.84 0.85
C THR A 117 -11.49 2.01 -0.06
N GLN A 118 -10.20 2.28 -0.26
CA GLN A 118 -9.73 3.18 -1.31
C GLN A 118 -8.88 2.41 -2.32
N ARG A 119 -8.98 2.83 -3.56
CA ARG A 119 -8.19 2.28 -4.67
C ARG A 119 -7.41 3.39 -5.36
N PHE A 120 -6.20 3.05 -5.78
CA PHE A 120 -5.28 3.91 -6.46
C PHE A 120 -4.71 3.19 -7.69
N PHE A 121 -4.47 3.96 -8.75
CA PHE A 121 -3.76 3.53 -9.94
C PHE A 121 -2.35 4.13 -9.92
N ILE A 122 -1.35 3.28 -10.17
CA ILE A 122 0.07 3.66 -10.24
C ILE A 122 0.57 3.30 -11.63
N THR A 123 0.93 4.28 -12.44
CA THR A 123 1.33 4.07 -13.83
C THR A 123 2.71 3.41 -13.93
N LYS A 124 2.86 2.45 -14.83
CA LYS A 124 4.18 1.88 -15.18
C LYS A 124 4.85 2.74 -16.24
N LEU A 125 6.18 2.84 -16.18
CA LEU A 125 6.96 3.47 -17.23
C LEU A 125 6.83 2.64 -18.52
N LYS A 126 6.42 3.30 -19.60
CA LYS A 126 6.48 2.71 -20.94
C LYS A 126 7.94 2.54 -21.34
N LYS A 127 8.32 1.33 -21.72
CA LYS A 127 9.64 1.05 -22.30
C LYS A 127 9.74 1.58 -23.72
#